data_AF-A0A2A5NXF8-F1
#
_entry.id   AF-A0A2A5NXF8-F1
#
_cell.length_a   1.000
_cell.length_b   1.000
_cell.length_c   1.000
_cell.angle_alpha   90.00
_cell.angle_beta   90.00
_cell.angle_gamma   90.00
#
_symmetry.space_group_name_H-M   'P 1'
#
loop_
_entity.id
_entity.type
_entity.pdbx_description
1 polymer ?
#
loop_
_entity_poly.entity_id
_entity_poly.type
_entity_poly.pdbx_seq_one_letter_code
_entity_poly.pdbx_strand_id
1 'polypeptide(L)' 'MARALRRAPEASWVEDSVCFTGTIRRSGNSLIITVPSELAKRFLISEGQEVLIVGLTRKVFNFEGMIGIYLG' A
#
# COMPACT_ATOMS: atom_id res chain seq x y z
N MET A 1 42.75 9.68 -1.72
CA MET A 1 41.62 9.34 -2.61
C MET A 1 40.44 8.91 -1.76
N ALA A 2 39.37 9.70 -1.71
CA ALA A 2 38.15 9.34 -0.97
C ALA A 2 37.24 8.48 -1.86
N ARG A 3 36.86 7.29 -1.38
CA ARG A 3 35.96 6.36 -2.06
C ARG A 3 34.55 6.96 -2.04
N ALA A 4 34.04 7.35 -3.21
CA ALA A 4 32.65 7.77 -3.36
C ALA A 4 31.74 6.60 -2.96
N LEU A 5 30.96 6.78 -1.89
CA LEU A 5 29.87 5.88 -1.52
C LEU A 5 28.82 5.98 -2.63
N ARG A 6 28.67 4.92 -3.43
CA ARG A 6 27.54 4.82 -4.36
C ARG A 6 26.28 4.76 -3.51
N ARG A 7 25.48 5.84 -3.55
CA ARG A 7 24.13 5.87 -3.00
C ARG A 7 23.36 4.74 -3.69
N ALA A 8 22.80 3.80 -2.93
CA ALA A 8 21.87 2.81 -3.49
C ALA A 8 20.74 3.58 -4.19
N PRO A 9 20.23 3.11 -5.33
CA PRO A 9 19.08 3.74 -5.97
C PRO A 9 17.95 3.83 -4.94
N GLU A 10 17.43 5.04 -4.71
CA GLU A 10 16.25 5.24 -3.88
C GLU A 10 15.12 4.42 -4.50
N ALA A 11 14.64 3.40 -3.79
CA ALA A 11 13.49 2.63 -4.23
C ALA A 11 12.27 3.55 -4.18
N SER A 12 11.95 4.18 -5.31
CA SER A 12 10.75 5.00 -5.45
C SER A 12 9.58 4.10 -5.78
N TRP A 13 8.55 4.12 -4.93
CA TRP A 13 7.26 3.53 -5.26
C TRP A 13 6.67 4.21 -6.50
N VAL A 14 6.23 3.42 -7.48
CA VAL A 14 5.53 3.90 -8.67
C VAL A 14 4.07 3.46 -8.54
N GLU A 15 3.14 4.39 -8.76
CA GLU A 15 1.72 4.08 -8.77
C GLU A 15 1.39 3.10 -9.90
N ASP A 16 0.56 2.11 -9.61
CA ASP A 16 0.13 1.15 -10.62
C ASP A 16 -0.84 1.82 -11.62
N SER A 17 -0.76 1.43 -12.89
CA SER A 17 -1.64 1.92 -13.95
C SER A 17 -3.10 1.46 -13.80
N VAL A 18 -3.37 0.47 -12.96
CA VAL A 18 -4.70 -0.12 -12.78
C VAL A 18 -5.22 0.17 -11.38
N CYS A 19 -6.33 0.89 -11.32
CA CYS A 19 -7.05 1.16 -10.09
C CYS A 19 -8.25 0.24 -9.95
N PHE A 20 -8.52 -0.22 -8.73
CA PHE A 20 -9.72 -0.99 -8.39
C PHE A 20 -10.52 -0.25 -7.33
N THR A 21 -11.84 -0.28 -7.47
CA THR A 21 -12.75 0.25 -6.44
C THR A 21 -13.14 -0.86 -5.47
N GLY A 22 -13.37 -0.48 -4.22
CA GLY A 22 -13.79 -1.40 -3.17
C GLY A 22 -14.74 -0.70 -2.20
N THR A 23 -15.36 -1.50 -1.34
CA THR A 23 -16.24 -1.00 -0.28
C THR A 23 -15.72 -1.46 1.07
N ILE A 24 -15.67 -0.52 2.02
CA ILE A 24 -15.35 -0.83 3.41
C ILE A 24 -16.60 -1.36 4.11
N ARG A 25 -16.47 -2.47 4.83
CA ARG A 25 -17.53 -3.05 5.65
C ARG A 25 -17.10 -3.13 7.11
N ARG A 26 -18.06 -3.13 8.02
CA ARG A 26 -17.80 -3.31 9.45
C ARG A 26 -17.65 -4.80 9.77
N SER A 27 -16.68 -5.13 10.62
CA SER A 27 -16.49 -6.45 11.21
C SER A 27 -16.17 -6.29 12.69
N GLY A 28 -17.17 -6.48 13.56
CA GLY A 28 -17.05 -6.20 14.99
C GLY A 28 -16.64 -4.75 15.28
N ASN A 29 -15.50 -4.59 15.94
CA ASN A 29 -14.88 -3.30 16.26
C ASN A 29 -13.86 -2.84 15.21
N SER A 30 -13.79 -3.52 14.07
CA SER A 30 -12.85 -3.25 12.99
C SER A 30 -13.56 -3.01 11.66
N LEU A 31 -12.79 -2.61 10.66
CA LEU A 31 -13.22 -2.43 9.29
C LEU A 31 -12.49 -3.44 8.40
N ILE A 32 -13.20 -3.95 7.40
CA ILE A 32 -12.63 -4.83 6.38
C ILE A 32 -12.79 -4.17 5.01
N ILE A 33 -11.76 -4.31 4.18
CA ILE A 33 -11.82 -4.01 2.75
C ILE A 33 -11.58 -5.32 2.00
N THR A 34 -12.44 -5.63 1.04
CA THR A 34 -12.24 -6.81 0.19
C THR A 34 -11.20 -6.48 -0.86
N VAL A 35 -10.13 -7.27 -0.92
CA VAL A 35 -9.14 -7.21 -2.00
C VAL A 35 -9.74 -7.88 -3.24
N PRO A 36 -9.91 -7.18 -4.37
CA PRO A 36 -10.38 -7.79 -5.61
C PRO A 36 -9.51 -8.98 -6.02
N SER A 37 -10.12 -10.02 -6.60
CA SER A 37 -9.43 -11.27 -6.92
C SER A 37 -8.26 -11.08 -7.90
N GLU A 38 -8.40 -10.09 -8.79
CA GLU A 38 -7.43 -9.64 -9.78
C GLU A 38 -6.19 -9.07 -9.08
N LEU A 39 -6.40 -8.25 -8.05
CA LEU A 39 -5.33 -7.67 -7.25
C LEU A 39 -4.63 -8.74 -6.41
N ALA A 40 -5.41 -9.63 -5.78
CA ALA A 40 -4.87 -10.74 -5.00
C ALA A 40 -3.98 -11.67 -5.84
N LYS A 41 -4.43 -12.05 -7.04
CA LYS A 41 -3.63 -12.87 -7.97
C LYS A 41 -2.38 -12.14 -8.46
N ARG A 42 -2.50 -10.86 -8.83
CA ARG A 42 -1.38 -10.07 -9.35
C ARG A 42 -0.25 -9.92 -8.33
N PHE A 43 -0.61 -9.69 -7.07
CA PHE A 43 0.35 -9.48 -5.97
C PHE A 43 0.59 -10.72 -5.12
N LEU A 44 0.09 -11.89 -5.54
CA LEU A 44 0.24 -13.18 -4.84
C LEU A 44 -0.19 -13.13 -3.36
N ILE A 45 -1.21 -12.33 -3.06
CA ILE A 45 -1.74 -12.15 -1.70
C ILE A 45 -2.40 -13.45 -1.24
N SER A 46 -1.98 -13.95 -0.09
CA SER A 46 -2.45 -15.21 0.47
C SER A 46 -3.21 -15.01 1.79
N GLU A 47 -4.12 -15.94 2.10
CA GLU A 47 -4.79 -15.96 3.40
C GLU A 47 -3.77 -16.15 4.54
N GLY A 48 -3.96 -15.43 5.65
CA GLY A 48 -3.05 -15.49 6.80
C GLY A 48 -1.72 -14.76 6.62
N GLN A 49 -1.47 -14.12 5.47
CA GLN A 49 -0.27 -13.31 5.24
C GLN A 49 -0.24 -12.11 6.19
N GLU A 50 0.86 -11.96 6.92
CA GLU A 50 1.12 -10.75 7.71
C GLU A 50 1.43 -9.57 6.80
N VAL A 51 0.84 -8.41 7.10
CA VAL A 51 1.01 -7.19 6.32
C VAL A 51 1.23 -6.00 7.25
N LEU A 52 1.93 -4.99 6.75
CA LEU A 52 2.06 -3.71 7.45
C LEU A 52 1.08 -2.70 6.84
N ILE A 53 0.19 -2.16 7.67
CA ILE A 53 -0.73 -1.11 7.28
C ILE A 53 -0.10 0.24 7.65
N VAL A 54 0.09 1.11 6.66
CA VAL A 54 0.72 2.43 6.81
C VAL A 54 -0.29 3.52 6.49
N GLY A 55 -0.46 4.46 7.43
CA GLY A 55 -1.21 5.68 7.17
C GLY A 55 -0.36 6.70 6.39
N LEU A 56 -0.89 7.21 5.29
CA LEU A 56 -0.29 8.28 4.50
C LEU A 56 -1.22 9.48 4.50
N THR A 57 -0.65 10.66 4.66
CA THR A 57 -1.43 11.91 4.64
C THR A 57 -0.76 12.91 3.74
N ARG A 58 -1.56 13.71 3.04
CA ARG A 58 -1.07 14.88 2.30
C ARG A 58 -1.96 16.07 2.56
N LYS A 59 -1.36 17.26 2.54
CA LYS A 59 -2.07 18.54 2.66
C LYS A 59 -2.02 19.24 1.31
N VAL A 60 -3.10 19.17 0.55
CA VAL A 60 -3.26 19.91 -0.70
C VAL A 60 -4.64 20.55 -0.68
N PHE A 61 -4.71 21.82 -0.27
CA PHE A 61 -5.92 22.60 0.02
C PHE A 61 -6.85 22.06 1.13
N ASN A 62 -6.98 20.74 1.29
CA ASN A 62 -7.64 20.02 2.37
C ASN A 62 -6.75 18.88 2.90
N PHE A 63 -7.15 18.24 4.00
CA PHE A 63 -6.51 17.03 4.51
C PHE A 63 -6.99 15.82 3.71
N GLU A 64 -6.06 15.12 3.05
CA GLU A 64 -6.34 13.87 2.36
C GLU A 64 -5.57 12.74 3.04
N GLY A 65 -6.27 11.65 3.32
CA GLY A 65 -5.72 10.43 3.91
C GLY A 65 -5.75 9.27 2.93
N MET A 66 -4.72 8.43 2.99
CA MET A 66 -4.62 7.17 2.29
C MET A 66 -4.08 6.12 3.25
N ILE A 67 -4.43 4.86 3.01
CA ILE A 67 -3.83 3.73 3.71
C ILE A 67 -3.08 2.90 2.65
N GLY A 68 -1.80 2.64 2.90
CA GLY A 68 -0.99 1.70 2.15
C GLY A 68 -0.92 0.36 2.87
N ILE A 69 -0.90 -0.72 2.11
CA ILE A 69 -0.66 -2.07 2.64
C ILE A 69 0.67 -2.54 2.05
N TYR A 70 1.68 -2.67 2.91
CA TYR A 70 2.96 -3.25 2.56
C TYR A 70 2.89 -4.77 2.79
N LEU A 71 3.18 -5.53 1.74
CA LEU A 71 2.97 -6.97 1.69
C LEU A 71 4.17 -7.82 2.14
N GLY A 72 5.30 -7.20 2.52
CA GLY A 72 6.54 -7.90 2.90
C GLY A 72 7.70 -7.63 1.97
#